data_AF-A0A9P1AX63-F1
#
_entry.id   AF-A0A9P1AX63-F1
#
_cell.length_a   1.000
_cell.length_b   1.000
_cell.length_c   1.000
_cell.angle_alpha   90.00
_cell.angle_beta   90.00
_cell.angle_gamma   90.00
#
_symmetry.space_group_name_H-M   'P 1'
#
loop_
_entity.id
_entity.type
_entity.pdbx_description
1 polymer ?
#
loop_
_entity_poly.entity_id
_entity_poly.type
_entity_poly.pdbx_seq_one_letter_code
_entity_poly.pdbx_strand_id
1 'polypeptide(L)'
;MIMANKQAAAFAEPNEDYSLLLLDDFVRTCILDPTLGFSSSKVFSDWSKIPPAVSEQMRRLMKAYTLSGRKEEVRNTIHQVLRLFTTDNRTEMITNNYLRLFDIETGITVAPCFDYHAEGNVGMKLISTKDW
;
A
#
# COMPACT_ATOMS: atom_id res chain seq x y z
N MET A 1 31.63 23.10 -6.81
CA MET A 1 32.00 21.70 -7.15
C MET A 1 31.89 20.75 -5.95
N ILE A 2 30.88 20.92 -5.07
CA ILE A 2 30.67 20.08 -3.86
C ILE A 2 29.28 19.40 -3.89
N MET A 3 28.30 19.94 -4.62
CA MET A 3 26.95 19.37 -4.72
C MET A 3 26.84 18.15 -5.64
N ALA A 4 27.64 18.08 -6.71
CA ALA A 4 27.60 16.96 -7.67
C ALA A 4 27.96 15.60 -7.03
N ASN A 5 28.87 15.59 -6.04
CA ASN A 5 29.28 14.38 -5.35
C ASN A 5 28.24 13.82 -4.38
N LYS A 6 27.30 14.63 -3.89
CA LYS A 6 26.23 14.14 -2.99
C LYS A 6 25.12 13.42 -3.75
N GLN A 7 24.76 13.90 -4.95
CA GLN A 7 23.81 13.21 -5.81
C GLN A 7 24.37 11.88 -6.32
N ALA A 8 25.62 11.85 -6.78
CA ALA A 8 26.25 10.61 -7.24
C ALA A 8 26.35 9.54 -6.13
N ALA A 9 26.53 9.94 -4.87
CA ALA A 9 26.50 9.02 -3.73
C ALA A 9 25.09 8.55 -3.35
N ALA A 10 24.05 9.35 -3.62
CA ALA A 10 22.65 8.97 -3.41
C ALA A 10 22.12 7.98 -4.47
N PHE A 11 22.78 7.94 -5.63
CA PHE A 11 22.50 7.00 -6.74
C PHE A 11 23.63 5.98 -6.94
N ALA A 12 24.60 5.91 -6.04
CA ALA A 12 25.57 4.81 -6.03
C ALA A 12 24.78 3.52 -5.81
N GLU A 13 24.99 2.52 -6.68
CA GLU A 13 24.17 1.31 -6.67
C GLU A 13 24.12 0.71 -5.27
N PRO A 14 22.94 0.73 -4.62
CA PRO A 14 22.78 0.05 -3.36
C PRO A 14 23.07 -1.43 -3.60
N ASN A 15 23.65 -2.13 -2.62
CA ASN A 15 23.36 -3.57 -2.52
C ASN A 15 21.84 -3.69 -2.66
N GLU A 16 21.35 -4.29 -3.76
CA GLU A 16 19.97 -4.13 -4.18
C GLU A 16 19.03 -4.82 -3.18
N ASP A 17 18.69 -4.10 -2.12
CA ASP A 17 17.75 -4.55 -1.10
C ASP A 17 16.34 -4.36 -1.63
N TYR A 18 15.90 -5.32 -2.44
CA TYR A 18 14.55 -5.39 -2.97
C TYR A 18 13.50 -5.75 -1.92
N SER A 19 13.89 -6.00 -0.65
CA SER A 19 12.94 -6.38 0.39
C SER A 19 11.88 -5.31 0.64
N LEU A 20 12.21 -4.03 0.44
CA LEU A 20 11.23 -2.95 0.55
C LEU A 20 10.15 -3.04 -0.56
N LEU A 21 10.55 -3.39 -1.79
CA LEU A 21 9.62 -3.55 -2.91
C LEU A 21 8.74 -4.80 -2.74
N LEU A 22 9.32 -5.92 -2.28
CA LEU A 22 8.56 -7.12 -1.91
C LEU A 22 7.54 -6.82 -0.81
N LEU A 23 7.93 -6.02 0.18
CA LEU A 23 7.06 -5.64 1.28
C LEU A 23 5.95 -4.69 0.84
N ASP A 24 6.24 -3.76 -0.07
CA ASP A 24 5.24 -2.90 -0.70
C ASP A 24 4.21 -3.70 -1.51
N ASP A 25 4.67 -4.62 -2.36
CA ASP A 25 3.82 -5.56 -3.10
C ASP A 25 2.90 -6.35 -2.17
N PHE A 26 3.47 -6.88 -1.07
CA PHE A 26 2.72 -7.61 -0.03
C PHE A 26 1.65 -6.75 0.64
N VAL A 27 1.99 -5.54 1.11
CA VAL A 27 1.05 -4.65 1.81
C VAL A 27 -0.07 -4.22 0.86
N ARG A 28 0.23 -3.88 -0.40
CA ARG A 28 -0.80 -3.54 -1.39
C ARG A 28 -1.73 -4.72 -1.65
N THR A 29 -1.23 -5.94 -1.75
CA THR A 29 -2.09 -7.12 -1.90
C THR A 29 -2.96 -7.42 -0.69
N CYS A 30 -2.52 -7.08 0.51
CA CYS A 30 -3.32 -7.28 1.71
C CYS A 30 -4.38 -6.20 1.91
N ILE A 31 -4.06 -4.94 1.59
CA ILE A 31 -4.87 -3.78 1.98
C ILE A 31 -5.56 -3.16 0.77
N LEU A 32 -4.78 -2.81 -0.25
CA LEU A 32 -5.22 -2.00 -1.36
C LEU A 32 -6.06 -2.83 -2.34
N ASP A 33 -5.53 -3.97 -2.79
CA ASP A 33 -6.16 -4.83 -3.79
C ASP A 33 -7.57 -5.31 -3.36
N PRO A 34 -7.78 -5.82 -2.12
CA PRO A 34 -9.10 -6.25 -1.69
C PRO A 34 -10.08 -5.10 -1.49
N THR A 35 -9.57 -3.90 -1.20
CA THR A 35 -10.39 -2.69 -1.02
C THR A 35 -10.85 -2.12 -2.36
N LEU A 36 -9.97 -2.12 -3.36
CA LEU A 36 -10.26 -1.61 -4.71
C LEU A 36 -10.91 -2.66 -5.63
N GLY A 37 -10.82 -3.94 -5.30
CA GLY A 37 -11.44 -5.03 -6.06
C GLY A 37 -10.66 -5.48 -7.29
N PHE A 38 -9.39 -5.08 -7.42
CA PHE A 38 -8.48 -5.51 -8.48
C PHE A 38 -7.05 -5.63 -7.94
N SER A 39 -6.16 -6.30 -8.68
CA SER A 39 -4.75 -6.35 -8.28
C SER A 39 -3.98 -5.16 -8.84
N SER A 40 -3.45 -4.31 -7.97
CA SER A 40 -2.57 -3.20 -8.36
C SER A 40 -1.26 -3.69 -9.00
N SER A 41 -0.58 -2.83 -9.75
CA SER A 41 0.71 -3.11 -10.40
C SER A 41 1.76 -3.65 -9.41
N LYS A 42 2.39 -4.80 -9.66
CA LYS A 42 3.41 -5.37 -8.78
C LYS A 42 4.78 -5.34 -9.43
N VAL A 43 5.84 -5.28 -8.61
CA VAL A 43 7.22 -5.38 -9.09
C VAL A 43 7.56 -6.84 -9.36
N PHE A 44 7.16 -7.74 -8.48
CA PHE A 44 7.40 -9.17 -8.59
C PHE A 44 6.15 -9.89 -9.09
N SER A 45 6.30 -11.01 -9.80
CA SER A 45 5.18 -11.84 -10.27
C SER A 45 4.68 -12.84 -9.22
N ASP A 46 5.53 -13.21 -8.27
CA ASP A 46 5.33 -14.31 -7.33
C ASP A 46 5.00 -13.82 -5.91
N TRP A 47 4.38 -12.65 -5.79
CA TRP A 47 4.07 -12.09 -4.49
C TRP A 47 3.03 -12.95 -3.75
N SER A 48 3.28 -13.17 -2.47
CA SER A 48 2.50 -14.07 -1.62
C SER A 48 1.05 -13.60 -1.51
N LYS A 49 0.12 -14.33 -2.16
CA LYS A 49 -1.32 -14.13 -1.95
C LYS A 49 -1.67 -14.61 -0.54
N ILE A 50 -2.17 -13.71 0.30
CA ILE A 50 -2.79 -14.10 1.58
C ILE A 50 -3.98 -15.03 1.30
N PRO A 51 -4.31 -15.96 2.23
CA PRO A 51 -5.46 -16.85 2.05
C PRO A 51 -6.76 -16.06 1.77
N PRO A 52 -7.68 -16.57 0.93
CA PRO A 52 -8.92 -15.85 0.58
C PRO A 52 -9.75 -15.38 1.78
N ALA A 53 -9.80 -16.19 2.84
CA ALA A 53 -10.49 -15.82 4.08
C ALA A 53 -9.86 -14.59 4.76
N VAL A 54 -8.53 -14.49 4.73
CA VAL A 54 -7.79 -13.34 5.28
C VAL A 54 -7.98 -12.12 4.39
N SER A 55 -8.00 -12.29 3.06
CA SER A 55 -8.31 -11.21 2.13
C SER A 55 -9.70 -10.61 2.39
N GLU A 56 -10.70 -11.46 2.59
CA GLU A 56 -12.06 -11.03 2.95
C GLU A 56 -12.10 -10.34 4.33
N GLN A 57 -11.34 -10.83 5.30
CA GLN A 57 -11.19 -10.18 6.60
C GLN A 57 -10.56 -8.79 6.48
N MET A 58 -9.48 -8.65 5.70
CA MET A 58 -8.83 -7.37 5.46
C MET A 58 -9.78 -6.37 4.79
N ARG A 59 -10.57 -6.83 3.81
CA ARG A 59 -11.61 -6.00 3.18
C ARG A 59 -12.64 -5.48 4.19
N ARG A 60 -13.05 -6.31 5.15
CA ARG A 60 -13.97 -5.90 6.24
C ARG A 60 -13.31 -4.90 7.19
N LEU A 61 -12.05 -5.12 7.55
CA LEU A 61 -11.28 -4.20 8.39
C LEU A 61 -11.12 -2.85 7.69
N MET A 62 -10.82 -2.81 6.39
CA MET A 62 -10.70 -1.56 5.65
C MET A 62 -12.02 -0.78 5.55
N LYS A 63 -13.15 -1.48 5.39
CA LYS A 63 -14.47 -0.86 5.51
C LYS A 63 -14.71 -0.27 6.90
N ALA A 64 -14.36 -1.01 7.96
CA ALA A 64 -14.47 -0.51 9.33
C ALA A 64 -13.52 0.67 9.59
N TYR A 65 -12.31 0.66 9.05
CA TYR A 65 -11.34 1.74 9.18
C TYR A 65 -11.87 3.03 8.55
N THR A 66 -12.50 2.92 7.38
CA THR A 66 -13.02 4.07 6.63
C THR A 66 -14.31 4.63 7.25
N LEU A 67 -15.18 3.77 7.81
CA LEU A 67 -16.54 4.15 8.23
C LEU A 67 -16.72 4.29 9.75
N SER A 68 -15.81 3.77 10.57
CA SER A 68 -15.94 3.79 12.03
C SER A 68 -15.19 4.96 12.67
N GLY A 69 -15.65 5.39 13.85
CA GLY A 69 -14.90 6.29 14.72
C GLY A 69 -13.73 5.63 15.46
N ARG A 70 -13.41 4.35 15.19
CA ARG A 70 -12.40 3.56 15.93
C ARG A 70 -11.19 3.21 15.05
N LYS A 71 -10.72 4.16 14.24
CA LYS A 71 -9.60 3.99 13.31
C LYS A 71 -8.37 3.35 13.95
N GLU A 72 -8.04 3.76 15.17
CA GLU A 72 -6.88 3.29 15.93
C GLU A 72 -6.95 1.79 16.28
N GLU A 73 -8.10 1.34 16.78
CA GLU A 73 -8.34 -0.08 17.09
C GLU A 73 -8.24 -0.93 15.81
N VAL A 74 -8.90 -0.48 14.73
CA VAL A 74 -8.89 -1.19 13.45
C VAL A 74 -7.50 -1.25 12.85
N ARG A 75 -6.73 -0.14 12.90
CA ARG A 75 -5.33 -0.09 12.46
C ARG A 75 -4.47 -1.11 13.21
N ASN A 76 -4.62 -1.18 14.53
CA ASN A 76 -3.88 -2.14 15.34
C ASN A 76 -4.25 -3.59 14.98
N THR A 77 -5.52 -3.89 14.69
CA THR A 77 -5.93 -5.21 14.19
C THR A 77 -5.34 -5.52 12.83
N ILE A 78 -5.30 -4.56 11.89
CA ILE A 78 -4.66 -4.74 10.58
C ILE A 78 -3.17 -5.11 10.77
N HIS A 79 -2.44 -4.38 11.61
CA HIS A 79 -1.04 -4.69 11.92
C HIS A 79 -0.86 -6.08 12.52
N GLN A 80 -1.74 -6.49 13.44
CA GLN A 80 -1.71 -7.83 14.02
C GLN A 80 -1.91 -8.93 12.96
N VAL A 81 -2.83 -8.73 12.02
CA VAL A 81 -3.04 -9.68 10.91
C VAL A 81 -1.81 -9.76 10.02
N LEU A 82 -1.21 -8.63 9.63
CA LEU A 82 -0.02 -8.62 8.77
C LEU A 82 1.19 -9.29 9.44
N ARG A 83 1.35 -9.14 10.76
CA ARG A 83 2.41 -9.78 11.55
C ARG A 83 2.35 -11.31 11.54
N LEU A 84 1.23 -11.91 11.13
CA LEU A 84 1.15 -13.36 10.90
C LEU A 84 1.91 -13.82 9.66
N PHE A 85 2.23 -12.91 8.74
CA PHE A 85 2.83 -13.21 7.43
C PHE A 85 4.22 -12.62 7.26
N THR A 86 4.57 -11.59 8.03
CA THR A 86 5.88 -10.94 7.97
C THR A 86 6.31 -10.45 9.34
N THR A 87 7.61 -10.57 9.63
CA THR A 87 8.25 -10.04 10.84
C THR A 87 9.00 -8.73 10.57
N ASP A 88 8.94 -8.22 9.34
CA ASP A 88 9.62 -7.00 8.94
C ASP A 88 9.03 -5.77 9.66
N ASN A 89 9.88 -5.05 10.39
CA ASN A 89 9.47 -3.88 11.17
C ASN A 89 9.01 -2.69 10.30
N ARG A 90 9.38 -2.67 9.01
CA ARG A 90 8.94 -1.64 8.05
C ARG A 90 7.48 -1.84 7.61
N THR A 91 6.89 -3.01 7.86
CA THR A 91 5.50 -3.33 7.48
C THR A 91 4.53 -2.30 8.04
N GLU A 92 4.75 -1.89 9.29
CA GLU A 92 3.91 -0.93 9.98
C GLU A 92 3.95 0.45 9.31
N MET A 93 5.14 0.92 8.94
CA MET A 93 5.32 2.18 8.22
C MET A 93 4.58 2.17 6.88
N ILE A 94 4.81 1.13 6.06
CA ILE A 94 4.20 1.04 4.72
C ILE A 94 2.67 0.91 4.83
N THR A 95 2.19 0.09 5.76
CA THR A 95 0.77 -0.05 6.05
C THR A 95 0.14 1.29 6.42
N ASN A 96 0.77 2.03 7.34
CA ASN A 96 0.27 3.34 7.75
C ASN A 96 0.22 4.34 6.58
N ASN A 97 1.16 4.27 5.63
CA ASN A 97 1.14 5.10 4.43
C ASN A 97 -0.07 4.78 3.53
N TYR A 98 -0.40 3.51 3.33
CA TYR A 98 -1.58 3.13 2.54
C TYR A 98 -2.89 3.42 3.25
N LEU A 99 -2.96 3.26 4.58
CA LEU A 99 -4.16 3.61 5.35
C LEU A 99 -4.52 5.09 5.22
N ARG A 100 -3.53 5.98 5.07
CA ARG A 100 -3.75 7.41 4.85
C ARG A 100 -4.55 7.71 3.58
N LEU A 101 -4.49 6.87 2.54
CA LEU A 101 -5.29 7.04 1.31
C LEU A 101 -6.81 6.91 1.56
N PHE A 102 -7.19 6.35 2.70
CA PHE A 102 -8.57 6.16 3.13
C PHE A 102 -8.94 7.07 4.31
N ASP A 103 -8.01 7.92 4.75
CA ASP A 103 -8.29 8.92 5.77
C ASP A 103 -8.78 10.23 5.12
N ILE A 104 -10.03 10.58 5.41
CA ILE A 104 -10.70 11.79 4.92
C ILE A 104 -9.92 13.08 5.22
N GLU A 105 -9.14 13.11 6.31
CA GLU A 105 -8.39 14.30 6.72
C GLU A 105 -7.22 14.62 5.78
N THR A 106 -6.74 13.64 5.00
CA THR A 106 -5.60 13.83 4.09
C THR A 106 -5.93 14.69 2.88
N GLY A 107 -7.21 14.81 2.52
CA GLY A 107 -7.63 15.54 1.32
C GLY A 107 -7.32 14.82 0.00
N ILE A 108 -6.92 13.55 0.05
CA ILE A 108 -6.64 12.70 -1.12
C ILE A 108 -7.29 11.33 -0.89
N THR A 109 -7.79 10.73 -1.97
CA THR A 109 -8.20 9.33 -1.96
C THR A 109 -7.72 8.62 -3.22
N VAL A 110 -8.05 7.34 -3.34
CA VAL A 110 -7.58 6.45 -4.38
C VAL A 110 -8.74 5.73 -5.05
N ALA A 111 -8.68 5.59 -6.38
CA ALA A 111 -9.70 4.91 -7.16
C ALA A 111 -9.11 4.11 -8.33
N PRO A 112 -9.82 3.09 -8.83
CA PRO A 112 -9.47 2.45 -10.10
C PRO A 112 -9.41 3.46 -11.26
N CYS A 113 -8.47 3.25 -12.17
CA CYS A 113 -8.29 4.04 -13.38
C CYS A 113 -8.31 3.12 -14.60
N PHE A 114 -9.13 3.43 -15.60
CA PHE A 114 -9.27 2.60 -16.81
C PHE A 114 -8.76 3.32 -18.07
N ASP A 115 -8.14 4.49 -17.89
CA ASP A 115 -7.81 5.40 -18.99
C ASP A 115 -6.54 4.99 -19.76
N TYR A 116 -5.73 4.09 -19.18
CA TYR A 116 -4.44 3.67 -19.74
C TYR A 116 -4.46 2.22 -20.21
N HIS A 117 -4.31 2.01 -21.52
CA HIS A 117 -4.27 0.68 -22.14
C HIS A 117 -3.03 -0.15 -21.75
N ALA A 118 -1.96 0.49 -21.26
CA ALA A 118 -0.70 -0.19 -20.93
C ALA A 118 -0.74 -0.98 -19.61
N GLU A 119 -1.72 -0.73 -18.73
CA GLU A 119 -1.75 -1.26 -17.36
C GLU A 119 -2.63 -2.51 -17.18
N GLY A 120 -2.71 -3.38 -18.20
CA GLY A 120 -3.43 -4.66 -18.07
C GLY A 120 -4.93 -4.51 -17.77
N ASN A 121 -5.52 -3.37 -18.17
CA ASN A 121 -6.92 -2.95 -18.08
C ASN A 121 -7.39 -2.23 -16.81
N VAL A 122 -6.65 -2.22 -15.70
CA VAL A 122 -7.02 -1.42 -14.51
C VAL A 122 -5.79 -0.90 -13.77
N GLY A 123 -5.64 0.42 -13.81
CA GLY A 123 -4.68 1.21 -13.05
C GLY A 123 -5.23 1.78 -11.76
N MET A 124 -4.43 2.63 -11.13
CA MET A 124 -4.81 3.38 -9.94
C MET A 124 -4.57 4.87 -10.15
N LYS A 125 -5.51 5.71 -9.70
CA LYS A 125 -5.35 7.16 -9.67
C LYS A 125 -5.62 7.72 -8.30
N LEU A 126 -4.95 8.83 -8.00
CA LEU A 126 -5.23 9.65 -6.82
C LEU A 126 -6.24 10.73 -7.19
N ILE A 127 -7.17 11.00 -6.29
CA ILE A 127 -8.24 11.99 -6.46
C ILE A 127 -8.20 12.93 -5.27
N SER A 128 -8.25 14.24 -5.53
CA SER A 128 -8.41 15.22 -4.44
C SER A 128 -9.81 15.15 -3.85
N THR A 129 -9.91 15.22 -2.53
CA THR A 129 -11.19 15.28 -1.80
C THR A 129 -11.46 16.65 -1.17
N LYS A 130 -10.57 17.62 -1.41
CA LYS A 130 -10.72 19.03 -1.00
C LYS A 130 -10.12 19.99 -2.03
N ASP A 131 -10.42 21.26 -1.89
CA ASP A 131 -9.74 22.33 -2.63
C ASP A 131 -8.34 22.57 -2.04
N TRP A 132 -7.35 22.77 -2.92
CA TRP A 132 -5.95 22.99 -2.58
C TRP A 132 -5.46 24.35 -3.08
#